data_AF-A0A249PAG5-F1
#
_entry.id   AF-A0A249PAG5-F1
#
_cell.length_a   1.000
_cell.length_b   1.000
_cell.length_c   1.000
_cell.angle_alpha   90.00
_cell.angle_beta   90.00
_cell.angle_gamma   90.00
#
_symmetry.space_group_name_H-M   'P 1'
#
loop_
_entity.id
_entity.type
_entity.pdbx_description
1 polymer ?
#
loop_
_entity_poly.entity_id
_entity_poly.type
_entity_poly.pdbx_seq_one_letter_code
_entity_poly.pdbx_strand_id
1 'polypeptide(L)' 'MFREDLAAIQRVFDQLCLENRWSRASAPAQHYGRMLIEAYQAGTRDELLLLIAGRSFVSLDSKQRSPA' A
#
# COMPACT_ATOMS: atom_id res chain seq x y z
N MET A 1 -4.94 9.21 -15.41
CA MET A 1 -3.89 8.89 -14.43
C MET A 1 -2.62 9.53 -14.91
N PHE A 2 -2.08 10.52 -14.19
CA PHE A 2 -0.83 11.15 -14.58
C PHE A 2 0.33 10.18 -14.31
N ARG A 3 1.39 10.26 -15.11
CA ARG A 3 2.57 9.38 -14.99
C ARG A 3 3.27 9.56 -13.64
N GLU A 4 3.18 10.76 -13.08
CA GLU A 4 3.72 11.15 -11.77
C GLU A 4 2.98 10.46 -10.62
N ASP A 5 1.64 10.38 -10.68
CA ASP A 5 0.83 9.68 -9.68
C ASP A 5 1.12 8.17 -9.66
N LEU A 6 1.31 7.56 -10.83
CA LEU A 6 1.66 6.14 -10.92
C LEU A 6 3.02 5.89 -10.27
N ALA A 7 3.99 6.77 -10.48
CA ALA A 7 5.31 6.68 -9.87
C ALA A 7 5.25 6.87 -8.33
N ALA A 8 4.40 7.78 -7.84
CA ALA A 8 4.14 7.96 -6.41
C ALA A 8 3.57 6.69 -5.79
N ILE A 9 2.50 6.13 -6.36
CA ILE A 9 1.88 4.87 -5.89
C ILE A 9 2.92 3.74 -5.87
N GLN A 10 3.76 3.65 -6.89
CA GLN A 10 4.78 2.60 -6.98
C GLN A 10 5.89 2.77 -5.93
N ARG A 11 6.29 4.01 -5.60
CA ARG A 11 7.22 4.29 -4.49
C ARG A 11 6.62 3.95 -3.14
N VAL A 12 5.38 4.36 -2.88
CA VAL A 12 4.65 4.02 -1.63
C VAL A 12 4.56 2.50 -1.48
N PHE A 13 4.21 1.81 -2.57
CA PHE A 13 4.12 0.36 -2.61
C PHE A 13 5.46 -0.33 -2.34
N ASP A 14 6.54 0.14 -2.96
CA ASP A 14 7.88 -0.41 -2.77
C ASP A 14 8.38 -0.21 -1.34
N GLN A 15 8.16 0.98 -0.78
CA GLN A 15 8.52 1.29 0.60
C GLN A 15 7.74 0.42 1.59
N LEU A 16 6.43 0.22 1.38
CA LEU A 16 5.63 -0.71 2.19
C LEU A 16 6.12 -2.15 2.08
N CYS A 17 6.48 -2.61 0.88
CA CYS A 17 7.05 -3.95 0.70
C CYS A 17 8.39 -4.10 1.44
N LEU A 18 9.26 -3.10 1.38
CA LEU A 18 10.54 -3.09 2.09
C LEU A 18 10.36 -3.08 3.62
N GLU A 19 9.50 -2.19 4.14
CA GLU A 19 9.22 -2.08 5.58
C GLU A 19 8.66 -3.39 6.16
N ASN A 20 7.82 -4.10 5.40
CA ASN A 20 7.17 -5.33 5.86
C ASN A 20 7.85 -6.61 5.37
N ARG A 21 8.97 -6.49 4.66
CA ARG A 21 9.67 -7.60 3.99
C ARG A 21 8.73 -8.46 3.14
N TRP A 22 7.73 -7.84 2.52
CA TRP A 22 6.83 -8.53 1.62
C TRP A 22 7.47 -8.68 0.24
N SER A 23 7.35 -9.87 -0.34
CA SER A 23 7.68 -10.03 -1.75
C SER A 23 6.61 -9.33 -2.58
N ARG A 24 6.98 -8.63 -3.65
CA ARG A 24 6.01 -7.95 -4.54
C ARG A 24 4.96 -8.92 -5.11
N ALA A 25 5.29 -10.21 -5.18
CA ALA A 25 4.38 -11.27 -5.64
C ALA A 25 3.54 -11.89 -4.51
N SER A 26 3.75 -11.50 -3.25
CA SER A 26 2.96 -12.02 -2.13
C SER A 26 1.51 -11.54 -2.18
N ALA A 27 0.59 -12.39 -1.75
CA ALA A 27 -0.83 -12.06 -1.60
C ALA A 27 -1.10 -10.73 -0.87
N PRO A 28 -0.45 -10.40 0.26
CA PRO A 28 -0.59 -9.07 0.88
C PRO A 28 -0.17 -7.95 -0.07
N ALA A 29 0.99 -8.06 -0.71
CA ALA A 29 1.48 -7.04 -1.64
C ALA A 29 0.49 -6.80 -2.81
N GLN A 30 -0.06 -7.84 -3.43
CA GLN A 30 -1.07 -7.64 -4.48
C GLN A 30 -2.36 -6.98 -3.95
N HIS A 31 -2.83 -7.39 -2.77
CA HIS A 31 -4.01 -6.80 -2.15
C HIS A 31 -3.81 -5.31 -1.88
N TYR A 32 -2.62 -4.93 -1.39
CA TYR A 32 -2.23 -3.54 -1.17
C TYR A 32 -2.13 -2.71 -2.42
N GLY A 33 -1.46 -3.24 -3.45
CA GLY A 33 -1.33 -2.55 -4.73
C GLY A 33 -2.71 -2.24 -5.32
N ARG A 34 -3.66 -3.18 -5.17
CA ARG A 34 -5.05 -2.98 -5.62
C ARG A 34 -5.75 -1.89 -4.81
N MET A 35 -5.64 -1.91 -3.49
CA MET A 35 -6.27 -0.93 -2.60
C MET A 35 -5.73 0.50 -2.83
N LEU A 36 -4.42 0.65 -3.07
CA LEU A 36 -3.79 1.92 -3.47
C LEU A 36 -4.35 2.45 -4.81
N ILE A 37 -4.55 1.57 -5.79
CA ILE A 37 -5.13 1.94 -7.09
C ILE A 37 -6.60 2.36 -6.92
N GLU A 38 -7.38 1.64 -6.11
CA GLU A 38 -8.78 1.98 -5.82
C GLU A 38 -8.91 3.32 -5.10
N ALA A 39 -8.06 3.59 -4.10
CA ALA A 39 -8.03 4.88 -3.41
C ALA A 39 -7.67 6.03 -4.37
N TYR A 40 -6.72 5.82 -5.27
CA TYR A 40 -6.40 6.78 -6.32
C TYR A 40 -7.56 7.04 -7.27
N GLN A 41 -8.26 5.99 -7.71
CA GLN A 41 -9.45 6.10 -8.56
C GLN A 41 -10.61 6.81 -7.85
N ALA A 42 -10.74 6.65 -6.53
CA ALA A 42 -11.71 7.35 -5.70
C ALA A 42 -11.40 8.85 -5.50
N GLY A 43 -10.24 9.32 -5.97
CA GLY A 43 -9.83 10.74 -5.91
C GLY A 43 -8.78 11.04 -4.86
N THR A 44 -8.29 10.05 -4.12
CA THR A 44 -7.17 10.23 -3.17
C THR A 44 -5.85 10.21 -3.94
N ARG A 45 -5.42 11.39 -4.38
CA ARG A 45 -4.14 11.59 -5.08
C ARG A 45 -2.97 11.95 -4.18
N ASP A 46 -3.24 12.16 -2.89
CA ASP A 46 -2.22 12.58 -1.95
C ASP A 46 -1.33 11.39 -1.57
N GLU A 47 -0.05 11.47 -1.94
CA GLU A 47 0.96 10.43 -1.67
C GLU A 47 1.04 10.11 -0.18
N LEU A 48 0.91 11.14 0.68
CA LEU A 48 0.98 10.98 2.13
C LEU A 48 -0.24 10.24 2.65
N LEU A 49 -1.44 10.55 2.16
CA LEU A 49 -2.67 9.84 2.55
C LEU A 49 -2.64 8.37 2.11
N LEU A 50 -2.14 8.09 0.90
CA LEU A 50 -1.95 6.73 0.40
C LEU A 50 -0.95 5.94 1.28
N LEU A 51 0.12 6.59 1.72
CA LEU A 51 1.13 5.98 2.58
C LEU A 51 0.63 5.73 4.01
N ILE A 52 -0.12 6.69 4.58
CA ILE A 52 -0.75 6.55 5.90
C ILE A 52 -1.80 5.45 5.88
N ALA A 53 -2.68 5.43 4.87
CA ALA A 53 -3.68 4.37 4.70
C ALA A 53 -3.02 3.00 4.55
N GLY A 54 -1.94 2.94 3.76
CA GLY A 54 -1.11 1.75 3.61
C GLY A 54 -0.59 1.24 4.96
N ARG A 55 0.16 2.07 5.69
CA ARG A 55 0.73 1.71 7.00
C ARG A 55 -0.32 1.33 8.04
N SER A 56 -1.44 2.05 8.12
CA SER A 56 -2.53 1.72 9.04
C SER A 56 -3.11 0.35 8.76
N PHE A 57 -3.37 0.04 7.49
CA PHE A 57 -3.90 -1.27 7.12
C PHE A 57 -2.87 -2.36 7.44
N VAL A 58 -1.55 -2.07 7.32
CA VAL A 58 -0.49 -3.08 7.49
C VAL A 58 -0.39 -3.45 8.95
N SER A 59 -0.43 -2.41 9.78
CA SER A 59 -0.46 -2.55 11.23
C SER A 59 -1.68 -3.35 11.68
N LEU A 60 -2.85 -3.13 11.08
CA LEU A 60 -4.08 -3.88 11.37
C LEU A 60 -4.00 -5.35 10.89
N ASP A 61 -3.47 -5.62 9.70
CA ASP A 61 -3.27 -6.98 9.17
C ASP A 61 -2.24 -7.77 9.99
N SER A 62 -1.10 -7.15 10.28
CA SER A 62 -0.04 -7.74 11.12
C SER A 62 -0.55 -8.05 12.53
N LYS A 63 -1.40 -7.18 13.09
CA LYS A 63 -2.02 -7.38 14.41
C LYS A 63 -3.07 -8.50 14.41
N GLN A 64 -3.69 -8.81 13.27
CA GLN A 64 -4.56 -9.97 13.12
C GLN A 64 -3.80 -11.30 12.95
N ARG A 65 -2.53 -11.26 12.53
CA ARG A 65 -1.72 -12.46 12.24
C ARG A 65 -0.84 -12.96 13.38
N SER A 66 -0.86 -12.29 14.53
CA SER A 66 -0.32 -12.82 15.78
C SER A 66 -1.44 -13.46 16.61
N PRO A 67 -1.71 -14.77 16.47
CA PRO A 67 -2.30 -15.49 17.58
C PRO A 67 -1.27 -15.51 18.73
N ALA A 68 -1.80 -15.38 19.94
CA ALA A 68 -1.10 -15.39 21.21
C ALA A 68 -0.14 -16.59 21.39
#